data_AF-A0A6L9QPT3-F1
#
_entry.id   AF-A0A6L9QPT3-F1
#
_cell.length_a   1.000
_cell.length_b   1.000
_cell.length_c   1.000
_cell.angle_alpha   90.00
_cell.angle_beta   90.00
_cell.angle_gamma   90.00
#
_symmetry.space_group_name_H-M   'P 1'
#
loop_
_entity.id
_entity.type
_entity.pdbx_description
1 polymer ?
#
loop_
_entity_poly.entity_id
_entity_poly.type
_entity_poly.pdbx_seq_one_letter_code
_entity_poly.pdbx_strand_id
1 'polypeptide(L)'
;RGTPRARLARELREAARYRTLPGWTRRLACDDRALLDQVADAVRHVHTRLIAPDWSEVEAAVATDRERRLDSLEGGTVAMLQTLAPFVWRDPVLTAPYPVDAELRLRGRGVRLIPSFFCHTAPIAIADPSLPPVVVYPVRAEPWEPGAAARRPDVLAALLGGGRARVLRALTVTFTTGSVAVRLGMPASTVSGHLKVLRDAGLVHSERNGVHVVHRLTSRGRHLLRPP
;
A
#
# COMPACT_ATOMS: atom_id res chain seq x y z
N ARG A 1 -8.81 -18.84 -4.15
CA ARG A 1 -8.83 -20.32 -4.34
C ARG A 1 -10.10 -20.97 -3.78
N GLY A 2 -10.63 -20.56 -2.61
CA GLY A 2 -11.84 -21.15 -2.03
C GLY A 2 -13.20 -20.55 -2.45
N THR A 3 -13.26 -19.64 -3.43
CA THR A 3 -14.53 -19.01 -3.84
C THR A 3 -15.43 -20.04 -4.54
N PRO A 4 -16.70 -20.25 -4.10
CA PRO A 4 -17.61 -21.19 -4.75
C PRO A 4 -17.87 -20.85 -6.23
N ARG A 5 -17.97 -21.88 -7.09
CA ARG A 5 -18.21 -21.73 -8.53
C ARG A 5 -19.44 -20.87 -8.84
N ALA A 6 -20.56 -21.14 -8.16
CA ALA A 6 -21.81 -20.41 -8.36
C ALA A 6 -21.63 -18.91 -8.10
N ARG A 7 -20.81 -18.56 -7.09
CA ARG A 7 -20.45 -17.18 -6.80
C ARG A 7 -19.57 -16.61 -7.90
N LEU A 8 -18.47 -17.27 -8.27
CA LEU A 8 -17.60 -16.81 -9.37
C LEU A 8 -18.37 -16.54 -10.67
N ALA A 9 -19.25 -17.45 -11.08
CA ALA A 9 -20.06 -17.29 -12.28
C ALA A 9 -21.07 -16.14 -12.17
N ARG A 10 -21.60 -15.85 -10.98
CA ARG A 10 -22.47 -14.69 -10.73
C ARG A 10 -21.67 -13.39 -10.80
N GLU A 11 -20.55 -13.28 -10.08
CA GLU A 11 -19.72 -12.08 -10.05
C GLU A 11 -19.15 -11.74 -11.44
N LEU A 12 -18.75 -12.74 -12.23
CA LEU A 12 -18.28 -12.53 -13.61
C LEU A 12 -19.40 -12.05 -14.54
N ARG A 13 -20.64 -12.56 -14.38
CA ARG A 13 -21.80 -12.06 -15.13
C ARG A 13 -22.12 -10.62 -14.76
N GLU A 14 -22.03 -10.28 -13.48
CA GLU A 14 -22.24 -8.91 -13.02
C GLU A 14 -21.18 -7.97 -13.59
N ALA A 15 -19.90 -8.34 -13.51
CA ALA A 15 -18.81 -7.55 -14.08
C ALA A 15 -18.94 -7.37 -15.61
N ALA A 16 -19.47 -8.37 -16.32
CA ALA A 16 -19.70 -8.30 -17.76
C ALA A 16 -20.77 -7.28 -18.18
N ARG A 17 -21.63 -6.82 -17.25
CA ARG A 17 -22.62 -5.75 -17.52
C ARG A 17 -21.98 -4.39 -17.70
N TYR A 18 -20.85 -4.15 -17.03
CA TYR A 18 -20.19 -2.84 -17.00
C TYR A 18 -18.98 -2.77 -17.92
N ARG A 19 -18.41 -3.91 -18.32
CA ARG A 19 -17.26 -3.97 -19.23
C ARG A 19 -17.17 -5.29 -19.96
N THR A 20 -16.57 -5.26 -21.15
CA THR A 20 -16.22 -6.48 -21.88
C THR A 20 -15.14 -7.26 -21.13
N LEU A 21 -15.43 -8.51 -20.77
CA LEU A 21 -14.46 -9.38 -20.11
C LEU A 21 -13.65 -10.18 -21.14
N PRO A 22 -12.35 -10.42 -20.89
CA PRO A 22 -11.55 -11.30 -21.73
C PRO A 22 -12.16 -12.70 -21.83
N GLY A 23 -12.07 -13.35 -23.01
CA GLY A 23 -12.69 -14.65 -23.26
C GLY A 23 -12.28 -15.76 -22.28
N TRP A 24 -11.04 -15.70 -21.75
CA TRP A 24 -10.54 -16.65 -20.76
C TRP A 24 -11.33 -16.64 -19.45
N THR A 25 -12.01 -15.53 -19.10
CA THR A 25 -12.81 -15.43 -17.87
C THR A 25 -13.99 -16.40 -17.87
N ARG A 26 -14.50 -16.81 -19.04
CA ARG A 26 -15.55 -17.84 -19.14
C ARG A 26 -15.07 -19.19 -18.57
N ARG A 27 -13.80 -19.53 -18.74
CA ARG A 27 -13.22 -20.77 -18.21
C ARG A 27 -13.19 -20.79 -16.69
N LEU A 28 -12.99 -19.63 -16.05
CA LEU A 28 -13.13 -19.50 -14.59
C LEU A 28 -14.56 -19.81 -14.12
N ALA A 29 -15.58 -19.39 -14.88
CA ALA A 29 -16.98 -19.71 -14.57
C ALA A 29 -17.33 -21.20 -14.80
N CYS A 30 -16.52 -21.90 -15.61
CA CYS A 30 -16.67 -23.31 -15.96
C CYS A 30 -15.87 -24.29 -15.09
N ASP A 31 -15.31 -23.85 -13.95
CA ASP A 31 -14.56 -24.65 -12.96
C ASP A 31 -13.17 -25.13 -13.43
N ASP A 32 -12.52 -24.33 -14.28
CA ASP A 32 -11.09 -24.51 -14.59
C ASP A 32 -10.23 -24.16 -13.37
N ARG A 33 -10.01 -25.14 -12.49
CA ARG A 33 -9.25 -24.99 -11.24
C ARG A 33 -7.80 -24.59 -11.47
N ALA A 34 -7.18 -25.13 -12.52
CA ALA A 34 -5.80 -24.79 -12.88
C ALA A 34 -5.70 -23.30 -13.23
N LEU A 35 -6.63 -22.78 -14.04
CA LEU A 35 -6.68 -21.36 -14.35
C LEU A 35 -6.99 -20.49 -13.12
N LEU A 36 -7.89 -20.94 -12.24
CA LEU A 36 -8.18 -20.22 -10.99
C LEU A 36 -6.94 -20.14 -10.07
N ASP A 37 -6.16 -21.21 -10.00
CA ASP A 37 -4.91 -21.24 -9.25
C ASP A 37 -3.86 -20.31 -9.87
N GLN A 38 -3.71 -20.31 -11.20
CA GLN A 38 -2.82 -19.38 -11.91
C GLN A 38 -3.20 -17.91 -11.64
N VAL A 39 -4.49 -17.57 -11.68
CA VAL A 39 -4.96 -16.22 -11.36
C VAL A 39 -4.69 -15.88 -9.89
N ALA A 40 -4.93 -16.83 -8.97
CA ALA A 40 -4.64 -16.63 -7.56
C ALA A 40 -3.14 -16.43 -7.29
N ASP A 41 -2.28 -17.13 -8.03
CA ASP A 41 -0.83 -16.99 -7.95
C ASP A 41 -0.35 -15.68 -8.56
N ALA A 42 -0.93 -15.24 -9.68
CA ALA A 42 -0.63 -13.94 -10.25
C ALA A 42 -0.97 -12.80 -9.27
N VAL A 43 -2.16 -12.84 -8.66
CA VAL A 43 -2.57 -11.86 -7.63
C VAL A 43 -1.64 -11.91 -6.42
N ARG A 44 -1.27 -13.12 -5.95
CA ARG A 44 -0.33 -13.29 -4.83
C ARG A 44 1.06 -12.77 -5.17
N HIS A 45 1.53 -13.00 -6.40
CA HIS A 45 2.82 -12.51 -6.85
C HIS A 45 2.86 -10.98 -6.85
N VAL A 46 1.81 -10.34 -7.39
CA VAL A 46 1.65 -8.88 -7.33
C VAL A 46 1.65 -8.38 -5.89
N HIS A 47 0.86 -9.01 -5.01
CA HIS A 47 0.82 -8.63 -3.60
C HIS A 47 2.21 -8.72 -2.95
N THR A 48 2.89 -9.86 -3.05
CA THR A 48 4.19 -10.08 -2.40
C THR A 48 5.28 -9.15 -2.95
N ARG A 49 5.19 -8.75 -4.22
CA ARG A 49 6.23 -7.94 -4.88
C ARG A 49 5.98 -6.44 -4.79
N LEU A 50 4.72 -6.01 -4.84
CA LEU A 50 4.37 -4.59 -4.97
C LEU A 50 3.64 -4.01 -3.76
N ILE A 51 2.98 -4.84 -2.95
CA ILE A 51 2.16 -4.37 -1.82
C ILE A 51 2.84 -4.70 -0.49
N ALA A 52 3.23 -5.96 -0.29
CA ALA A 52 3.82 -6.45 0.94
C ALA A 52 5.07 -5.68 1.41
N PRO A 53 5.99 -5.23 0.52
CA PRO A 53 7.18 -4.49 0.96
C PRO A 53 6.86 -3.17 1.69
N ASP A 54 5.80 -2.49 1.28
CA ASP A 54 5.39 -1.17 1.80
C ASP A 54 4.14 -1.25 2.70
N TRP A 55 3.78 -2.46 3.14
CA TRP A 55 2.54 -2.70 3.90
C TRP A 55 2.44 -1.90 5.19
N SER A 56 3.58 -1.61 5.85
CA SER A 56 3.59 -0.78 7.06
C SER A 56 3.12 0.66 6.80
N GLU A 57 3.39 1.23 5.61
CA GLU A 57 2.87 2.57 5.26
C GLU A 57 1.34 2.52 5.09
N VAL A 58 0.83 1.44 4.47
CA VAL A 58 -0.60 1.20 4.30
C VAL A 58 -1.29 1.10 5.66
N GLU A 59 -0.74 0.29 6.57
CA GLU A 59 -1.25 0.12 7.93
C GLU A 59 -1.25 1.43 8.71
N ALA A 60 -0.14 2.17 8.69
CA ALA A 60 -0.02 3.46 9.36
C ALA A 60 -1.04 4.48 8.83
N ALA A 61 -1.19 4.58 7.50
CA ALA A 61 -2.15 5.51 6.89
C ALA A 61 -3.60 5.16 7.25
N VAL A 62 -3.95 3.86 7.31
CA VAL A 62 -5.27 3.40 7.74
C VAL A 62 -5.51 3.66 9.23
N ALA A 63 -4.48 3.46 10.07
CA ALA A 63 -4.56 3.75 11.50
C ALA A 63 -4.80 5.25 11.76
N THR A 64 -4.02 6.14 11.13
CA THR A 64 -4.21 7.59 11.23
C THR A 64 -5.58 8.04 10.72
N ASP A 65 -6.10 7.46 9.63
CA ASP A 65 -7.46 7.76 9.21
C ASP A 65 -8.49 7.33 10.26
N ARG A 66 -8.37 6.12 10.81
CA ARG A 66 -9.29 5.62 11.83
C ARG A 66 -9.32 6.50 13.08
N GLU A 67 -8.16 6.95 13.57
CA GLU A 67 -8.09 7.89 14.70
C GLU A 67 -8.86 9.18 14.41
N ARG A 68 -8.59 9.82 13.26
CA ARG A 68 -9.32 11.03 12.83
C ARG A 68 -10.83 10.83 12.75
N ARG A 69 -11.30 9.64 12.31
CA ARG A 69 -12.74 9.33 12.26
C ARG A 69 -13.34 9.15 13.64
N LEU A 70 -12.62 8.54 14.58
CA LEU A 70 -13.06 8.38 15.96
C LEU A 70 -13.15 9.74 16.65
N ASP A 71 -12.15 10.61 16.48
CA ASP A 71 -12.17 11.97 17.02
C ASP A 71 -13.36 12.77 16.46
N SER A 72 -13.60 12.69 15.15
CA SER A 72 -14.75 13.36 14.51
C SER A 72 -16.10 12.81 14.99
N LEU A 73 -16.13 11.54 15.43
CA LEU A 73 -17.34 10.90 15.94
C LEU A 73 -17.74 11.42 17.33
N GLU A 74 -16.82 12.06 18.08
CA GLU A 74 -17.16 12.76 19.32
C GLU A 74 -18.16 13.91 19.06
N GLY A 75 -18.09 14.54 17.88
CA GLY A 75 -19.09 15.50 17.39
C GLY A 75 -20.37 14.87 16.84
N GLY A 76 -20.50 13.55 16.91
CA GLY A 76 -21.63 12.76 16.41
C GLY A 76 -21.45 12.23 14.99
N THR A 77 -22.37 11.34 14.58
CA THR A 77 -22.30 10.66 13.27
C THR A 77 -22.33 11.63 12.09
N VAL A 78 -23.13 12.69 12.16
CA VAL A 78 -23.22 13.69 11.08
C VAL A 78 -21.88 14.42 10.89
N ALA A 79 -21.22 14.82 11.98
CA ALA A 79 -19.91 15.45 11.92
C ALA A 79 -18.89 14.52 11.27
N MET A 80 -18.86 13.25 11.66
CA MET A 80 -17.99 12.24 11.03
C MET A 80 -18.31 12.06 9.54
N LEU A 81 -19.58 11.96 9.14
CA LEU A 81 -19.96 11.80 7.72
C LEU A 81 -19.55 12.99 6.85
N GLN A 82 -19.60 14.22 7.39
CA GLN A 82 -19.15 15.42 6.70
C GLN A 82 -17.64 15.43 6.42
N THR A 83 -16.84 14.63 7.13
CA THR A 83 -15.40 14.52 6.90
C THR A 83 -15.03 13.53 5.78
N LEU A 84 -15.97 12.73 5.27
CA LEU A 84 -15.69 11.65 4.32
C LEU A 84 -15.58 12.17 2.88
N ALA A 85 -14.57 12.96 2.53
CA ALA A 85 -14.34 13.30 1.12
C ALA A 85 -14.04 12.03 0.27
N PRO A 86 -14.55 11.91 -0.98
CA PRO A 86 -15.36 12.86 -1.74
C PRO A 86 -16.89 12.70 -1.54
N PHE A 87 -17.34 12.03 -0.48
CA PHE A 87 -18.75 11.94 -0.14
C PHE A 87 -19.29 13.29 0.35
N VAL A 88 -20.54 13.55 0.03
CA VAL A 88 -21.27 14.75 0.43
C VAL A 88 -22.48 14.33 1.25
N TRP A 89 -22.50 14.73 2.52
CA TRP A 89 -23.66 14.54 3.39
C TRP A 89 -24.67 15.66 3.17
N ARG A 90 -25.92 15.29 2.87
CA ARG A 90 -27.09 16.17 2.83
C ARG A 90 -28.24 15.42 3.47
N ASP A 91 -28.54 15.74 4.72
CA ASP A 91 -29.50 14.99 5.53
C ASP A 91 -30.77 14.60 4.73
N PRO A 92 -31.17 13.31 4.70
CA PRO A 92 -30.56 12.12 5.33
C PRO A 92 -29.65 11.28 4.40
N VAL A 93 -29.12 11.88 3.33
CA VAL A 93 -28.46 11.21 2.20
C VAL A 93 -26.95 11.45 2.19
N LEU A 94 -26.18 10.37 1.98
CA LEU A 94 -24.75 10.44 1.67
C LEU A 94 -24.54 10.15 0.18
N THR A 95 -24.03 11.11 -0.57
CA THR A 95 -23.79 10.99 -2.01
C THR A 95 -22.30 10.84 -2.31
N ALA A 96 -21.93 10.03 -3.29
CA ALA A 96 -20.56 9.96 -3.81
C ALA A 96 -20.55 9.78 -5.33
N PRO A 97 -19.43 10.12 -6.00
CA PRO A 97 -19.20 9.75 -7.38
C PRO A 97 -19.23 8.22 -7.51
N TYR A 98 -20.19 7.69 -8.27
CA TYR A 98 -20.31 6.25 -8.54
C TYR A 98 -20.51 6.05 -10.06
N PRO A 99 -19.99 4.97 -10.67
CA PRO A 99 -20.06 4.78 -12.13
C PRO A 99 -21.47 4.69 -12.71
N VAL A 100 -22.48 4.43 -11.87
CA VAL A 100 -23.89 4.39 -12.25
C VAL A 100 -24.73 5.17 -11.26
N ASP A 101 -25.86 5.70 -11.71
CA ASP A 101 -26.85 6.27 -10.79
C ASP A 101 -27.54 5.14 -10.01
N ALA A 102 -27.40 5.16 -8.69
CA ALA A 102 -27.91 4.12 -7.81
C ALA A 102 -28.25 4.69 -6.43
N GLU A 103 -29.45 4.40 -5.94
CA GLU A 103 -29.90 4.75 -4.60
C GLU A 103 -29.98 3.49 -3.71
N LEU A 104 -29.23 3.50 -2.60
CA LEU A 104 -29.28 2.43 -1.60
C LEU A 104 -29.98 2.92 -0.33
N ARG A 105 -31.21 2.46 -0.10
CA ARG A 105 -31.91 2.73 1.17
C ARG A 105 -31.44 1.77 2.26
N LEU A 106 -30.88 2.33 3.33
CA LEU A 106 -30.35 1.54 4.44
C LEU A 106 -31.45 0.80 5.21
N ARG A 107 -32.65 1.38 5.35
CA ARG A 107 -33.79 0.76 6.07
C ARG A 107 -33.39 0.24 7.46
N GLY A 108 -32.59 1.02 8.21
CA GLY A 108 -32.11 0.64 9.54
C GLY A 108 -30.94 -0.35 9.58
N ARG A 109 -30.45 -0.86 8.44
CA ARG A 109 -29.35 -1.85 8.39
C ARG A 109 -27.97 -1.30 8.79
N GLY A 110 -27.84 0.01 8.97
CA GLY A 110 -26.56 0.69 9.13
C GLY A 110 -25.70 0.64 7.86
N VAL A 111 -24.48 1.18 7.96
CA VAL A 111 -23.49 1.18 6.88
C VAL A 111 -22.11 0.89 7.44
N ARG A 112 -21.34 0.03 6.76
CA ARG A 112 -19.94 -0.24 7.10
C ARG A 112 -19.03 0.65 6.27
N LEU A 113 -18.25 1.48 6.95
CA LEU A 113 -17.21 2.29 6.33
C LEU A 113 -15.90 1.49 6.29
N ILE A 114 -15.29 1.36 5.11
CA ILE A 114 -14.03 0.67 4.90
C ILE A 114 -13.00 1.67 4.34
N PRO A 115 -12.01 2.08 5.14
CA PRO A 115 -10.88 2.86 4.64
C PRO A 115 -10.08 2.04 3.62
N SER A 116 -9.70 2.66 2.51
CA SER A 116 -8.87 2.04 1.49
C SER A 116 -7.72 2.95 1.06
N PHE A 117 -6.50 2.44 1.19
CA PHE A 117 -5.28 3.09 0.71
C PHE A 117 -5.20 3.11 -0.82
N PHE A 118 -5.69 2.05 -1.46
CA PHE A 118 -5.61 1.90 -2.91
C PHE A 118 -6.84 2.45 -3.66
N CYS A 119 -7.68 3.25 -2.99
CA CYS A 119 -8.85 3.88 -3.58
C CYS A 119 -8.47 5.25 -4.16
N HIS A 120 -8.15 5.31 -5.45
CA HIS A 120 -7.58 6.52 -6.08
C HIS A 120 -8.52 7.25 -7.05
N THR A 121 -9.55 6.59 -7.58
CA THR A 121 -10.33 7.11 -8.72
C THR A 121 -11.79 7.42 -8.39
N ALA A 122 -12.48 6.58 -7.63
CA ALA A 122 -13.81 6.87 -7.10
C ALA A 122 -14.10 5.95 -5.91
N PRO A 123 -14.85 6.42 -4.89
CA PRO A 123 -15.30 5.56 -3.82
C PRO A 123 -16.13 4.40 -4.35
N ILE A 124 -15.96 3.22 -3.77
CA ILE A 124 -16.71 2.03 -4.17
C ILE A 124 -17.77 1.78 -3.12
N ALA A 125 -19.01 2.12 -3.45
CA ALA A 125 -20.17 1.64 -2.71
C ALA A 125 -20.61 0.30 -3.30
N ILE A 126 -20.76 -0.74 -2.48
CA ILE A 126 -21.42 -1.97 -2.95
C ILE A 126 -22.93 -1.66 -2.93
N ALA A 127 -23.45 -1.22 -4.07
CA ALA A 127 -24.86 -0.85 -4.25
C ALA A 127 -25.79 -2.08 -4.46
N ASP A 128 -25.40 -3.25 -3.96
CA ASP A 128 -26.25 -4.45 -3.97
C ASP A 128 -27.15 -4.42 -2.72
N PRO A 129 -28.48 -4.25 -2.87
CA PRO A 129 -29.38 -4.15 -1.72
C PRO A 129 -29.47 -5.45 -0.91
N SER A 130 -29.08 -6.60 -1.48
CA SER A 130 -29.07 -7.90 -0.80
C SER A 130 -27.85 -8.12 0.10
N LEU A 131 -26.83 -7.27 -0.03
CA LEU A 131 -25.60 -7.34 0.76
C LEU A 131 -25.62 -6.30 1.90
N PRO A 132 -24.83 -6.51 2.97
CA PRO A 132 -24.59 -5.47 3.96
C PRO A 132 -24.09 -4.18 3.27
N PRO A 133 -24.70 -3.01 3.54
CA PRO A 133 -24.26 -1.75 2.94
C PRO A 133 -22.81 -1.44 3.32
N VAL A 134 -21.95 -1.35 2.32
CA VAL A 134 -20.52 -1.07 2.48
C VAL A 134 -20.16 0.15 1.64
N VAL A 135 -19.44 1.08 2.27
CA VAL A 135 -18.85 2.25 1.63
C VAL A 135 -17.33 2.14 1.78
N VAL A 136 -16.64 1.99 0.65
CA VAL A 136 -15.18 2.05 0.59
C VAL A 136 -14.78 3.48 0.28
N TYR A 137 -13.97 4.10 1.15
CA TYR A 137 -13.55 5.50 1.01
C TYR A 137 -12.02 5.62 1.06
N PRO A 138 -11.44 6.68 0.46
CA PRO A 138 -10.00 6.86 0.42
C PRO A 138 -9.45 7.35 1.77
N VAL A 139 -8.33 6.77 2.24
CA VAL A 139 -7.64 7.24 3.47
C VAL A 139 -6.84 8.54 3.26
N ARG A 140 -6.55 8.87 1.99
CA ARG A 140 -5.86 10.09 1.55
C ARG A 140 -6.74 10.80 0.52
N ALA A 141 -6.91 12.12 0.66
CA ALA A 141 -7.65 12.92 -0.33
C ALA A 141 -6.86 13.08 -1.64
N GLU A 142 -5.52 12.99 -1.57
CA GLU A 142 -4.63 13.05 -2.72
C GLU A 142 -4.27 11.65 -3.23
N PRO A 143 -4.16 11.45 -4.56
CA PRO A 143 -3.69 10.20 -5.14
C PRO A 143 -2.32 9.82 -4.58
N TRP A 144 -2.15 8.54 -4.23
CA TRP A 144 -0.83 8.01 -3.92
C TRP A 144 0.04 8.06 -5.18
N GLU A 145 1.02 8.97 -5.21
CA GLU A 145 2.05 8.98 -6.24
C GLU A 145 3.20 8.04 -5.83
N PRO A 146 3.54 7.02 -6.64
CA PRO A 146 4.75 6.25 -6.46
C PRO A 146 5.97 7.19 -6.46
N GLY A 147 6.62 7.34 -5.30
CA GLY A 147 7.73 8.28 -5.13
C GLY A 147 7.40 9.59 -4.41
N ALA A 148 6.16 9.83 -3.96
CA ALA A 148 5.85 10.96 -3.06
C ALA A 148 6.66 10.93 -1.76
N ALA A 149 7.07 9.75 -1.30
CA ALA A 149 8.01 9.58 -0.19
C ALA A 149 9.38 10.25 -0.47
N ALA A 150 9.74 10.51 -1.73
CA ALA A 150 10.95 11.25 -2.12
C ALA A 150 10.81 12.78 -1.96
N ARG A 151 9.60 13.31 -1.75
CA ARG A 151 9.35 14.74 -1.50
C ARG A 151 9.30 15.11 -0.02
N ARG A 152 9.32 14.15 0.90
CA ARG A 152 9.58 14.44 2.32
C ARG A 152 11.03 14.89 2.47
N PRO A 153 11.34 15.95 3.24
CA PRO A 153 12.74 16.29 3.55
C PRO A 153 13.43 15.02 4.08
N ASP A 154 14.60 14.70 3.55
CA ASP A 154 15.32 13.47 3.89
C ASP A 154 15.79 13.56 5.36
N VAL A 155 14.89 13.22 6.29
CA VAL A 155 15.11 13.25 7.75
C VAL A 155 16.34 12.43 8.10
N LEU A 156 16.57 11.33 7.37
CA LEU A 156 17.76 10.51 7.54
C LEU A 156 19.03 11.24 7.09
N ALA A 157 18.99 12.00 6.00
CA ALA A 157 20.10 12.88 5.62
C ALA A 157 20.27 14.07 6.58
N ALA A 158 19.21 14.57 7.22
CA ALA A 158 19.34 15.59 8.27
C ALA A 158 20.04 15.02 9.52
N LEU A 159 19.71 13.79 9.92
CA LEU A 159 20.28 13.13 11.10
C LEU A 159 21.70 12.57 10.87
N LEU A 160 21.91 11.91 9.74
CA LEU A 160 23.17 11.24 9.41
C LEU A 160 24.05 12.06 8.47
N GLY A 161 23.58 13.15 7.87
CA GLY A 161 24.25 13.79 6.75
C GLY A 161 24.04 13.01 5.43
N GLY A 162 23.98 13.75 4.32
CA GLY A 162 23.60 13.21 3.01
C GLY A 162 24.45 12.03 2.51
N GLY A 163 25.77 12.06 2.74
CA GLY A 163 26.67 10.98 2.31
C GLY A 163 26.40 9.65 3.04
N ARG A 164 26.25 9.69 4.37
CA ARG A 164 25.97 8.49 5.18
C ARG A 164 24.57 7.95 4.91
N ALA A 165 23.57 8.81 4.74
CA ALA A 165 22.22 8.39 4.36
C ALA A 165 22.19 7.69 3.00
N ARG A 166 22.91 8.23 2.00
CA ARG A 166 23.04 7.60 0.67
C ARG A 166 23.73 6.24 0.73
N VAL A 167 24.83 6.11 1.47
CA VAL A 167 25.54 4.83 1.66
C VAL A 167 24.66 3.82 2.39
N LEU A 168 23.94 4.22 3.44
CA LEU A 168 23.06 3.33 4.19
C LEU A 168 21.90 2.81 3.30
N ARG A 169 21.27 3.68 2.50
CA ARG A 169 20.20 3.30 1.55
C ARG A 169 20.70 2.37 0.44
N ALA A 170 21.97 2.48 0.03
CA ALA A 170 22.54 1.65 -1.03
C ALA A 170 22.75 0.18 -0.61
N LEU A 171 22.81 -0.12 0.68
CA LEU A 171 23.08 -1.45 1.23
C LEU A 171 21.81 -2.33 1.31
N THR A 172 21.16 -2.60 0.17
CA THR A 172 19.88 -3.34 0.14
C THR A 172 20.01 -4.84 0.48
N VAL A 173 21.16 -5.46 0.22
CA VAL A 173 21.43 -6.88 0.51
C VAL A 173 22.81 -7.06 1.15
N THR A 174 23.86 -7.22 0.35
CA THR A 174 25.26 -7.35 0.74
C THR A 174 26.10 -6.73 -0.38
N PHE A 175 26.98 -5.78 -0.08
CA PHE A 175 27.82 -5.13 -1.10
C PHE A 175 29.26 -4.95 -0.63
N THR A 176 30.21 -5.00 -1.55
CA THR A 176 31.58 -4.56 -1.27
C THR A 176 31.65 -3.03 -1.31
N THR A 177 32.66 -2.43 -0.67
CA THR A 177 32.94 -0.98 -0.75
C THR A 177 33.00 -0.50 -2.21
N GLY A 178 33.68 -1.24 -3.08
CA GLY A 178 33.82 -0.90 -4.50
C GLY A 178 32.48 -0.91 -5.24
N SER A 179 31.63 -1.92 -4.96
CA SER A 179 30.29 -1.99 -5.55
C SER A 179 29.40 -0.82 -5.11
N VAL A 180 29.49 -0.39 -3.85
CA VAL A 180 28.77 0.80 -3.35
C VAL A 180 29.31 2.08 -3.98
N ALA A 181 30.62 2.22 -4.13
CA ALA A 181 31.28 3.36 -4.77
C ALA A 181 30.82 3.57 -6.21
N VAL A 182 30.86 2.50 -7.02
CA VAL A 182 30.37 2.51 -8.41
C VAL A 182 28.89 2.89 -8.46
N ARG A 183 28.06 2.26 -7.62
CA ARG A 183 26.61 2.50 -7.61
C ARG A 183 26.24 3.94 -7.25
N LEU A 184 27.00 4.58 -6.35
CA LEU A 184 26.72 5.93 -5.89
C LEU A 184 27.49 7.02 -6.63
N GLY A 185 28.39 6.66 -7.55
CA GLY A 185 29.30 7.61 -8.19
C GLY A 185 30.20 8.33 -7.19
N MET A 186 30.61 7.64 -6.11
CA MET A 186 31.43 8.20 -5.03
C MET A 186 32.82 7.57 -5.03
N PRO A 187 33.88 8.31 -4.64
CA PRO A 187 35.20 7.72 -4.44
C PRO A 187 35.17 6.61 -3.39
N ALA A 188 35.90 5.51 -3.63
CA ALA A 188 35.94 4.37 -2.72
C ALA A 188 36.46 4.74 -1.31
N SER A 189 37.37 5.71 -1.21
CA SER A 189 37.85 6.27 0.06
C SER A 189 36.72 6.94 0.85
N THR A 190 35.89 7.75 0.18
CA THR A 190 34.70 8.41 0.78
C THR A 190 33.68 7.39 1.26
N VAL A 191 33.39 6.37 0.44
CA VAL A 191 32.47 5.28 0.83
C VAL A 191 33.01 4.50 2.02
N SER A 192 34.30 4.18 2.03
CA SER A 192 34.95 3.49 3.16
C SER A 192 34.84 4.30 4.45
N GLY A 193 35.03 5.62 4.39
CA GLY A 193 34.82 6.52 5.52
C GLY A 193 33.38 6.49 6.06
N HIS A 194 32.38 6.55 5.18
CA HIS A 194 30.98 6.43 5.58
C HIS A 194 30.64 5.05 6.18
N LEU A 195 31.11 3.96 5.55
CA LEU A 195 30.91 2.60 6.05
C LEU A 195 31.55 2.38 7.42
N LYS A 196 32.70 3.00 7.68
CA LYS A 196 33.34 2.97 9.01
C LYS A 196 32.42 3.58 10.07
N VAL A 197 31.94 4.81 9.85
CA VAL A 197 31.07 5.49 10.81
C VAL A 197 29.74 4.74 11.02
N LEU A 198 29.13 4.23 9.94
CA LEU A 198 27.89 3.46 10.03
C LEU A 198 28.07 2.11 10.74
N ARG A 199 29.25 1.49 10.61
CA ARG A 199 29.62 0.28 11.35
C ARG A 199 29.85 0.58 12.83
N ASP A 200 30.57 1.65 13.15
CA ASP A 200 30.84 2.06 14.53
C ASP A 200 29.53 2.44 15.25
N ALA A 201 28.54 2.97 14.52
CA ALA A 201 27.18 3.22 15.01
C ALA A 201 26.29 1.95 15.09
N GLY A 202 26.81 0.77 14.74
CA GLY A 202 26.06 -0.48 14.77
C GLY A 202 24.95 -0.61 13.71
N LEU A 203 24.96 0.24 12.68
CA LEU A 203 23.97 0.24 11.59
C LEU A 203 24.37 -0.70 10.44
N VAL A 204 25.68 -0.94 10.29
CA VAL A 204 26.27 -1.81 9.28
C VAL A 204 27.14 -2.87 9.94
N HIS A 205 27.00 -4.11 9.48
CA HIS A 205 27.92 -5.19 9.78
C HIS A 205 28.83 -5.44 8.58
N SER A 206 30.10 -5.68 8.84
CA SER A 206 31.10 -6.01 7.81
C SER A 206 31.64 -7.39 8.10
N GLU A 207 31.65 -8.25 7.08
CA GLU A 207 32.21 -9.60 7.16
C GLU A 207 33.18 -9.83 5.99
N ARG A 208 34.25 -10.57 6.26
CA ARG A 208 35.21 -10.93 5.22
C ARG A 208 34.70 -12.16 4.49
N ASN A 209 34.51 -12.04 3.18
CA ASN A 209 34.14 -13.12 2.29
C ASN A 209 35.27 -13.36 1.28
N GLY A 210 36.15 -14.30 1.60
CA GLY A 210 37.36 -14.59 0.84
C GLY A 210 38.33 -13.39 0.82
N VAL A 211 38.63 -12.90 -0.38
CA VAL A 211 39.51 -11.73 -0.60
C VAL A 211 38.79 -10.39 -0.49
N HIS A 212 37.47 -10.37 -0.34
CA HIS A 212 36.66 -9.16 -0.27
C HIS A 212 36.02 -8.97 1.10
N VAL A 213 35.77 -7.71 1.46
CA VAL A 213 34.92 -7.36 2.60
C VAL A 213 33.54 -6.98 2.06
N VAL A 214 32.50 -7.59 2.61
CA VAL A 214 31.11 -7.29 2.27
C VAL A 214 30.42 -6.63 3.45
N HIS A 215 29.54 -5.69 3.16
CA HIS A 215 28.81 -4.88 4.10
C HIS A 215 27.32 -5.18 3.98
N ARG A 216 26.65 -5.36 5.12
CA ARG A 216 25.21 -5.58 5.21
C ARG A 216 24.59 -4.74 6.31
N LEU A 217 23.34 -4.34 6.13
CA LEU A 217 22.60 -3.65 7.19
C LEU A 217 22.33 -4.57 8.38
N THR A 218 22.52 -4.04 9.59
CA THR A 218 22.00 -4.65 10.82
C THR A 218 20.49 -4.47 10.93
N SER A 219 19.84 -5.11 11.91
CA SER A 219 18.42 -4.88 12.21
C SER A 219 18.13 -3.40 12.50
N ARG A 220 19.01 -2.72 13.25
CA ARG A 220 18.92 -1.28 13.54
C ARG A 220 19.07 -0.44 12.27
N GLY A 221 20.04 -0.75 11.41
CA GLY A 221 20.20 -0.08 10.13
C GLY A 221 18.98 -0.20 9.22
N ARG A 222 18.36 -1.39 9.17
CA ARG A 222 17.11 -1.62 8.43
C ARG A 222 15.94 -0.84 9.02
N HIS A 223 15.86 -0.74 10.36
CA HIS A 223 14.80 0.01 11.03
C HIS A 223 14.84 1.51 10.71
N LEU A 224 16.04 2.11 10.61
CA LEU A 224 16.19 3.52 10.23
C LEU A 224 15.81 3.84 8.78
N LEU A 225 15.80 2.82 7.90
CA LEU A 225 15.36 2.99 6.51
C LEU A 225 13.85 2.82 6.35
N ARG A 226 13.15 2.34 7.37
CA ARG A 226 11.69 2.27 7.35
C ARG A 226 11.14 3.69 7.58
N PRO A 227 10.14 4.13 6.81
CA PRO A 227 9.40 5.33 7.18
C PRO A 227 8.83 5.16 8.60
N PRO A 228 8.75 6.24 9.40
CA PRO A 228 8.06 6.22 10.69
C PRO A 228 6.59 5.86 10.51
#